data_AF-A0A9W4DFA8-F1
#
_entry.id   AF-A0A9W4DFA8-F1
#
_cell.length_a   1.000
_cell.length_b   1.000
_cell.length_c   1.000
_cell.angle_alpha   90.00
_cell.angle_beta   90.00
_cell.angle_gamma   90.00
#
_symmetry.space_group_name_H-M   'P 1'
#
loop_
_entity.id
_entity.type
_entity.pdbx_description
1 polymer ?
#
loop_
_entity_poly.entity_id
_entity_poly.type
_entity_poly.pdbx_seq_one_letter_code
_entity_poly.pdbx_strand_id
1 'polypeptide(L)'
;MSRRQDETISLSEANANYVAYEDISRALSSYPDTILEIELLGKSHLLPQGTSLLQDGHCIAVPKSKLLQAFIVARKIFFTIRQNGRLDEEQNLRHATAVILLLDSEHQTAANSRKRLIQLQMREDRGKSRAILEAELCWVNGYLTSHLHRHTKSPVLWGHRRWLVEQTMSLGQKPNILQDLKMVVFKAAERHPRNYYAWSHLRWLLDHQLDSGNSENRWSKFFPDFQEITTIVQDWCLNHPWDTSGFSFLLFFLTRSESKQLMISVFSAILKVTIAYNWAYESVWMFLRTMATLDEVDFGVERTISAIQEITLAQPDTVNSLQNVQKWLSKQNR
;
A
#
# COMPACT_ATOMS: atom_id res chain seq x y z
N MET A 1 -31.40 -44.90 -3.84
CA MET A 1 -31.79 -43.50 -4.12
C MET A 1 -30.81 -42.47 -3.55
N SER A 2 -30.04 -42.76 -2.49
CA SER A 2 -29.01 -41.87 -1.91
C SER A 2 -27.92 -41.40 -2.89
N ARG A 3 -27.24 -42.33 -3.61
CA ARG A 3 -26.11 -41.98 -4.51
C ARG A 3 -26.45 -40.97 -5.61
N ARG A 4 -27.66 -41.04 -6.19
CA ARG A 4 -28.10 -40.12 -7.25
C ARG A 4 -28.38 -38.71 -6.71
N GLN A 5 -28.89 -38.59 -5.47
CA GLN A 5 -29.06 -37.29 -4.82
C GLN A 5 -27.71 -36.68 -4.46
N ASP A 6 -26.77 -37.47 -3.95
CA ASP A 6 -25.40 -37.02 -3.64
C ASP A 6 -24.63 -36.57 -4.91
N GLU A 7 -24.77 -37.29 -6.02
CA GLU A 7 -24.20 -36.91 -7.32
C GLU A 7 -24.81 -35.61 -7.87
N THR A 8 -26.13 -35.43 -7.73
CA THR A 8 -26.84 -34.23 -8.21
C THR A 8 -26.46 -33.00 -7.39
N ILE A 9 -26.33 -33.15 -6.07
CA ILE A 9 -25.87 -32.08 -5.17
C ILE A 9 -24.43 -31.70 -5.49
N SER A 10 -23.53 -32.69 -5.67
CA SER A 10 -22.14 -32.47 -6.04
C SER A 10 -21.98 -31.76 -7.40
N LEU A 11 -22.78 -32.12 -8.41
CA LEU A 11 -22.81 -31.45 -9.72
C LEU A 11 -23.33 -30.01 -9.63
N SER A 12 -24.37 -29.77 -8.83
CA SER A 12 -24.91 -28.44 -8.58
C SER A 12 -23.91 -27.53 -7.86
N GLU A 13 -23.20 -28.05 -6.86
CA GLU A 13 -22.15 -27.33 -6.13
C GLU A 13 -20.94 -27.04 -7.03
N ALA A 14 -20.52 -28.01 -7.85
CA ALA A 14 -19.45 -27.82 -8.82
C ALA A 14 -19.78 -26.71 -9.83
N ASN A 15 -21.02 -26.70 -10.32
CA ASN A 15 -21.51 -25.66 -11.23
C ASN A 15 -21.53 -24.28 -10.54
N ALA A 16 -22.05 -24.19 -9.31
CA ALA A 16 -22.08 -22.94 -8.55
C ALA A 16 -20.66 -22.40 -8.28
N ASN A 17 -19.70 -23.27 -8.00
CA ASN A 17 -18.30 -22.88 -7.81
C ASN A 17 -17.68 -22.31 -9.08
N TYR A 18 -17.98 -22.93 -10.23
CA TYR A 18 -17.50 -22.48 -11.53
C TYR A 18 -18.09 -21.12 -11.92
N VAL A 19 -19.40 -20.92 -11.72
CA VAL A 19 -20.06 -19.62 -11.97
C VAL A 19 -19.43 -18.51 -11.11
N ALA A 20 -19.21 -18.76 -9.81
CA ALA A 20 -18.55 -17.79 -8.95
C ALA A 20 -17.12 -17.46 -9.42
N TYR A 21 -16.36 -18.45 -9.87
CA TYR A 21 -15.03 -18.25 -10.43
C TYR A 21 -15.05 -17.40 -11.69
N GLU A 22 -15.91 -17.72 -12.64
CA GLU A 22 -16.07 -16.98 -13.90
C GLU A 22 -16.44 -15.52 -13.66
N ASP A 23 -17.43 -15.27 -12.80
CA ASP A 23 -17.90 -13.92 -12.52
C ASP A 23 -16.82 -13.08 -11.82
N ILE A 24 -16.19 -13.63 -10.77
CA ILE A 24 -15.15 -12.92 -10.00
C ILE A 24 -13.91 -12.68 -10.85
N SER A 25 -13.46 -13.69 -11.62
CA SER A 25 -12.26 -13.55 -12.44
C SER A 25 -12.43 -12.55 -13.58
N ARG A 26 -13.62 -12.53 -14.20
CA ARG A 26 -14.01 -11.52 -15.20
C ARG A 26 -14.06 -10.12 -14.60
N ALA A 27 -14.71 -9.95 -13.45
CA ALA A 27 -14.80 -8.65 -12.78
C ALA A 27 -13.41 -8.10 -12.42
N LEU A 28 -12.51 -8.95 -11.91
CA LEU A 28 -11.12 -8.61 -11.59
C LEU A 28 -10.28 -8.19 -12.79
N SER A 29 -10.72 -8.51 -14.01
CA SER A 29 -9.99 -8.22 -15.26
C SER A 29 -10.72 -7.22 -16.16
N SER A 30 -11.86 -6.67 -15.72
CA SER A 30 -12.76 -5.86 -16.56
C SER A 30 -12.20 -4.48 -16.91
N TYR A 31 -11.31 -3.93 -16.08
CA TYR A 31 -10.76 -2.59 -16.26
C TYR A 31 -9.23 -2.63 -16.15
N PRO A 32 -8.52 -3.08 -17.21
CA PRO A 32 -7.07 -3.26 -17.16
C PRO A 32 -6.32 -1.94 -16.93
N ASP A 33 -6.88 -0.82 -17.40
CA ASP A 33 -6.24 0.50 -17.33
C ASP A 33 -6.76 1.35 -16.15
N THR A 34 -7.52 0.76 -15.23
CA THR A 34 -8.07 1.47 -14.06
C THR A 34 -7.87 0.66 -12.79
N ILE A 35 -7.51 1.35 -11.71
CA ILE A 35 -7.37 0.74 -10.39
C ILE A 35 -8.76 0.30 -9.90
N LEU A 36 -8.98 -1.00 -9.74
CA LEU A 36 -10.22 -1.52 -9.16
C LEU A 36 -10.30 -1.23 -7.67
N GLU A 37 -11.49 -0.83 -7.21
CA GLU A 37 -11.84 -0.78 -5.79
C GLU A 37 -12.58 -2.06 -5.40
N ILE A 38 -12.05 -2.78 -4.42
CA ILE A 38 -12.48 -4.13 -4.06
C ILE A 38 -12.93 -4.13 -2.59
N GLU A 39 -14.11 -4.65 -2.33
CA GLU A 39 -14.62 -4.88 -0.99
C GLU A 39 -15.02 -6.34 -0.78
N LEU A 40 -14.68 -6.90 0.38
CA LEU A 40 -15.13 -8.24 0.77
C LEU A 40 -16.33 -8.17 1.69
N LEU A 41 -17.50 -8.55 1.17
CA LEU A 41 -18.75 -8.48 1.89
C LEU A 41 -18.83 -9.56 2.99
N GLY A 42 -19.24 -9.12 4.18
CA GLY A 42 -19.54 -9.98 5.33
C GLY A 42 -20.84 -10.78 5.16
N LYS A 43 -21.11 -11.71 6.09
CA LYS A 43 -22.29 -12.60 6.05
C LYS A 43 -23.64 -11.87 6.06
N SER A 44 -23.67 -10.62 6.52
CA SER A 44 -24.87 -9.79 6.61
C SER A 44 -25.35 -9.24 5.26
N HIS A 45 -24.50 -9.28 4.23
CA HIS A 45 -24.84 -8.75 2.90
C HIS A 45 -25.33 -9.90 2.02
N LEU A 46 -26.65 -10.06 1.95
CA LEU A 46 -27.30 -11.01 1.06
C LEU A 46 -27.34 -10.44 -0.35
N LEU A 47 -26.79 -11.17 -1.31
CA LEU A 47 -26.93 -10.83 -2.73
C LEU A 47 -28.22 -11.41 -3.32
N PRO A 48 -28.76 -10.79 -4.38
CA PRO A 48 -29.85 -11.38 -5.15
C PRO A 48 -29.50 -12.80 -5.62
N GLN A 49 -30.52 -13.65 -5.77
CA GLN A 49 -30.33 -15.02 -6.21
C GLN A 49 -29.68 -15.04 -7.61
N GLY A 50 -28.65 -15.87 -7.77
CA GLY A 50 -27.91 -15.97 -9.03
C GLY A 50 -26.77 -14.95 -9.19
N THR A 51 -26.58 -14.03 -8.24
CA THR A 51 -25.48 -13.05 -8.29
C THR A 51 -24.25 -13.54 -7.50
N SER A 52 -23.07 -13.50 -8.13
CA SER A 52 -21.79 -13.87 -7.48
C SER A 52 -21.06 -12.70 -6.81
N LEU A 53 -21.28 -11.47 -7.28
CA LEU A 53 -20.68 -10.22 -6.79
C LEU A 53 -21.53 -9.02 -7.21
N LEU A 54 -21.35 -7.87 -6.55
CA LEU A 54 -21.87 -6.59 -7.03
C LEU A 54 -20.76 -5.84 -7.76
N GLN A 55 -21.12 -5.17 -8.85
CA GLN A 55 -20.18 -4.37 -9.62
C GLN A 55 -20.86 -3.06 -10.03
N ASP A 56 -20.22 -1.95 -9.68
CA ASP A 56 -20.59 -0.60 -10.12
C ASP A 56 -19.33 0.08 -10.69
N GLY A 57 -19.27 0.19 -12.01
CA GLY A 57 -18.06 0.62 -12.71
C GLY A 57 -16.83 -0.21 -12.32
N HIS A 58 -15.80 0.47 -11.82
CA HIS A 58 -14.53 -0.11 -11.35
C HIS A 58 -14.55 -0.51 -9.86
N CYS A 59 -15.71 -0.44 -9.20
CA CYS A 59 -15.92 -0.90 -7.84
C CYS A 59 -16.57 -2.29 -7.86
N ILE A 60 -15.98 -3.25 -7.14
CA ILE A 60 -16.49 -4.61 -7.01
C ILE A 60 -16.65 -4.99 -5.54
N ALA A 61 -17.75 -5.64 -5.20
CA ALA A 61 -18.02 -6.15 -3.86
C ALA A 61 -18.29 -7.65 -3.92
N VAL A 62 -17.43 -8.44 -3.28
CA VAL A 62 -17.42 -9.91 -3.38
C VAL A 62 -17.76 -10.54 -2.02
N PRO A 63 -18.85 -11.32 -1.91
CA PRO A 63 -19.12 -12.10 -0.70
C PRO A 63 -18.01 -13.11 -0.42
N LYS A 64 -17.59 -13.20 0.85
CA LYS A 64 -16.55 -14.16 1.27
C LYS A 64 -16.88 -15.61 0.89
N SER A 65 -18.15 -16.01 0.95
CA SER A 65 -18.59 -17.34 0.53
C SER A 65 -18.36 -17.58 -0.97
N LYS A 66 -18.70 -16.61 -1.82
CA LYS A 66 -18.47 -16.67 -3.26
C LYS A 66 -16.99 -16.66 -3.63
N LEU A 67 -16.17 -15.89 -2.90
CA LEU A 67 -14.73 -15.92 -3.06
C LEU A 67 -14.13 -17.30 -2.73
N LEU A 68 -14.61 -17.97 -1.67
CA LEU A 68 -14.18 -19.34 -1.34
C LEU A 68 -14.58 -20.35 -2.41
N GLN A 69 -15.80 -20.23 -2.96
CA GLN A 69 -16.27 -21.05 -4.08
C GLN A 69 -15.36 -20.88 -5.31
N ALA A 70 -15.09 -19.62 -5.69
CA ALA A 70 -14.21 -19.28 -6.80
C ALA A 70 -12.77 -19.79 -6.58
N PHE A 71 -12.26 -19.70 -5.37
CA PHE A 71 -10.92 -20.15 -5.01
C PHE A 71 -10.71 -21.67 -5.22
N ILE A 72 -11.74 -22.49 -4.95
CA ILE A 72 -11.66 -23.94 -5.18
C ILE A 72 -11.39 -24.23 -6.66
N VAL A 73 -12.07 -23.52 -7.56
CA VAL A 73 -11.89 -23.66 -9.02
C VAL A 73 -10.55 -23.07 -9.46
N ALA A 74 -10.23 -21.86 -9.00
CA ALA A 74 -8.97 -21.19 -9.31
C ALA A 74 -7.75 -22.05 -8.95
N ARG A 75 -7.77 -22.71 -7.78
CA ARG A 75 -6.70 -23.64 -7.39
C ARG A 75 -6.58 -24.82 -8.33
N LYS A 76 -7.69 -25.47 -8.70
CA LYS A 76 -7.67 -26.60 -9.64
C LYS A 76 -7.02 -26.19 -10.96
N ILE A 77 -7.50 -25.09 -11.56
CA ILE A 77 -6.96 -24.55 -12.81
C ILE A 77 -5.47 -24.23 -12.67
N PHE A 78 -5.08 -23.49 -11.62
CA PHE A 78 -3.70 -23.11 -11.38
C PHE A 78 -2.75 -24.31 -11.27
N PHE A 79 -3.14 -25.35 -10.52
CA PHE A 79 -2.31 -26.55 -10.37
C PHE A 79 -2.28 -27.39 -11.65
N THR A 80 -3.38 -27.51 -12.39
CA THR A 80 -3.42 -28.21 -13.67
C THR A 80 -2.50 -27.55 -14.70
N ILE A 81 -2.57 -26.23 -14.85
CA ILE A 81 -1.68 -25.47 -15.75
C ILE A 81 -0.22 -25.70 -15.37
N ARG A 82 0.10 -25.63 -14.08
CA ARG A 82 1.48 -25.82 -13.60
C ARG A 82 2.00 -27.23 -13.79
N GLN A 83 1.17 -28.25 -13.59
CA GLN A 83 1.55 -29.65 -13.80
C GLN A 83 1.79 -29.95 -15.28
N ASN A 84 0.96 -29.38 -16.15
CA ASN A 84 1.05 -29.62 -17.60
C ASN A 84 2.09 -28.73 -18.30
N GLY A 85 2.68 -27.75 -17.61
CA GLY A 85 3.63 -26.79 -18.20
C GLY A 85 3.01 -25.84 -19.24
N ARG A 86 1.68 -25.70 -19.24
CA ARG A 86 0.90 -25.00 -20.27
C ARG A 86 0.78 -23.51 -20.02
N LEU A 87 1.88 -22.79 -20.23
CA LEU A 87 1.88 -21.32 -20.12
C LEU A 87 1.13 -20.62 -21.28
N ASP A 88 0.75 -21.37 -22.31
CA ASP A 88 -0.15 -20.97 -23.41
C ASP A 88 -1.59 -20.68 -22.94
N GLU A 89 -1.98 -21.14 -21.76
CA GLU A 89 -3.25 -20.76 -21.11
C GLU A 89 -3.12 -19.45 -20.31
N GLU A 90 -2.56 -18.41 -20.92
CA GLU A 90 -2.19 -17.14 -20.26
C GLU A 90 -3.35 -16.51 -19.50
N GLN A 91 -4.53 -16.43 -20.13
CA GLN A 91 -5.72 -15.83 -19.53
C GLN A 91 -6.21 -16.63 -18.31
N ASN A 92 -6.23 -17.96 -18.42
CA ASN A 92 -6.63 -18.83 -17.31
C ASN A 92 -5.66 -18.69 -16.13
N LEU A 93 -4.36 -18.59 -16.41
CA LEU A 93 -3.34 -18.36 -15.37
C LEU A 93 -3.55 -16.99 -14.69
N ARG A 94 -3.82 -15.93 -15.46
CA ARG A 94 -4.12 -14.59 -14.91
C ARG A 94 -5.37 -14.60 -14.03
N HIS A 95 -6.46 -15.19 -14.51
CA HIS A 95 -7.72 -15.31 -13.79
C HIS A 95 -7.56 -16.13 -12.51
N ALA A 96 -6.95 -17.32 -12.60
CA ALA A 96 -6.73 -18.19 -11.45
C ALA A 96 -5.85 -17.54 -10.39
N THR A 97 -4.73 -16.92 -10.80
CA THR A 97 -3.83 -16.25 -9.85
C THR A 97 -4.46 -15.01 -9.22
N ALA A 98 -5.29 -14.25 -9.95
CA ALA A 98 -6.01 -13.10 -9.40
C ALA A 98 -6.96 -13.56 -8.28
N VAL A 99 -7.80 -14.57 -8.53
CA VAL A 99 -8.72 -15.12 -7.51
C VAL A 99 -7.95 -15.70 -6.31
N ILE A 100 -6.85 -16.42 -6.55
CA ILE A 100 -5.99 -16.95 -5.48
C ILE A 100 -5.45 -15.82 -4.61
N LEU A 101 -4.90 -14.77 -5.21
CA LEU A 101 -4.32 -13.64 -4.49
C LEU A 101 -5.37 -12.77 -3.82
N LEU A 102 -6.62 -12.77 -4.30
CA LEU A 102 -7.73 -12.07 -3.65
C LEU A 102 -8.11 -12.76 -2.33
N LEU A 103 -8.06 -14.09 -2.29
CA LEU A 103 -8.27 -14.82 -1.03
C LEU A 103 -7.03 -14.80 -0.13
N ASP A 104 -5.85 -15.01 -0.70
CA ASP A 104 -4.58 -15.16 0.01
C ASP A 104 -3.48 -14.27 -0.62
N SER A 105 -3.31 -13.07 -0.05
CA SER A 105 -2.32 -12.08 -0.51
C SER A 105 -0.87 -12.58 -0.41
N GLU A 106 -0.61 -13.57 0.45
CA GLU A 106 0.74 -14.09 0.70
C GLU A 106 1.09 -15.31 -0.15
N HIS A 107 0.24 -15.67 -1.12
CA HIS A 107 0.46 -16.81 -2.00
C HIS A 107 1.59 -16.54 -3.02
N GLN A 108 2.84 -16.62 -2.56
CA GLN A 108 4.05 -16.27 -3.30
C GLN A 108 4.19 -17.00 -4.63
N THR A 109 3.77 -18.27 -4.68
CA THR A 109 3.79 -19.09 -5.90
C THR A 109 2.88 -18.53 -7.00
N ALA A 110 1.73 -17.93 -6.62
CA ALA A 110 0.81 -17.32 -7.58
C ALA A 110 1.39 -16.00 -8.09
N ALA A 111 1.89 -15.15 -7.18
CA ALA A 111 2.57 -13.90 -7.55
C ALA A 111 3.75 -14.15 -8.51
N ASN A 112 4.62 -15.13 -8.20
CA ASN A 112 5.75 -15.50 -9.06
C ASN A 112 5.30 -16.08 -10.41
N SER A 113 4.16 -16.75 -10.48
CA SER A 113 3.61 -17.23 -11.76
C SER A 113 3.17 -16.07 -12.65
N ARG A 114 2.62 -15.00 -12.07
CA ARG A 114 2.31 -13.76 -12.80
C ARG A 114 3.57 -13.08 -13.32
N LYS A 115 4.64 -12.99 -12.51
CA LYS A 115 5.95 -12.46 -12.96
C LYS A 115 6.49 -13.23 -14.17
N ARG A 116 6.46 -14.56 -14.12
CA ARG A 116 6.92 -15.42 -15.23
C ARG A 116 6.10 -15.20 -16.49
N LEU A 117 4.79 -15.10 -16.37
CA LEU A 117 3.90 -14.83 -17.49
C LEU A 117 4.23 -13.48 -18.15
N ILE A 118 4.37 -12.41 -17.36
CA ILE A 118 4.74 -11.08 -17.86
C ILE A 118 6.09 -11.11 -18.58
N GLN A 119 7.09 -11.79 -18.01
CA GLN A 119 8.41 -11.93 -18.64
C GLN A 119 8.35 -12.65 -19.98
N LEU A 120 7.49 -13.67 -20.12
CA LEU A 120 7.29 -14.37 -21.39
C LEU A 120 6.64 -13.45 -22.42
N GLN A 121 5.54 -12.78 -22.06
CA GLN A 121 4.84 -11.87 -22.96
C GLN A 121 5.72 -10.70 -23.42
N MET A 122 6.54 -10.13 -22.53
CA MET A 122 7.51 -9.08 -22.88
C MET A 122 8.60 -9.56 -23.84
N ARG A 123 8.96 -10.87 -23.81
CA ARG A 123 9.94 -11.46 -24.74
C ARG A 123 9.32 -11.72 -26.11
N GLU A 124 8.06 -12.16 -26.13
CA GLU A 124 7.33 -12.46 -27.36
C GLU A 124 6.94 -11.18 -28.13
N ASP A 125 6.48 -10.14 -27.43
CA ASP A 125 6.07 -8.87 -28.03
C ASP A 125 6.61 -7.68 -27.23
N ARG A 126 7.81 -7.22 -27.60
CA ARG A 126 8.42 -6.05 -26.97
C ARG A 126 7.56 -4.79 -27.11
N GLY A 127 6.79 -4.67 -28.19
CA GLY A 127 5.91 -3.52 -28.45
C GLY A 127 4.80 -3.37 -27.41
N LYS A 128 4.35 -4.47 -26.81
CA LYS A 128 3.30 -4.49 -25.79
C LYS A 128 3.81 -4.45 -24.34
N SER A 129 5.12 -4.50 -24.13
CA SER A 129 5.72 -4.59 -22.79
C SER A 129 5.20 -3.51 -21.84
N ARG A 130 5.06 -2.28 -22.34
CA ARG A 130 4.55 -1.15 -21.55
C ARG A 130 3.10 -1.36 -21.11
N ALA A 131 2.21 -1.68 -22.04
CA ALA A 131 0.80 -1.91 -21.75
C ALA A 131 0.60 -3.08 -20.77
N ILE A 132 1.41 -4.15 -20.89
CA ILE A 132 1.38 -5.29 -19.98
C ILE A 132 1.76 -4.88 -18.56
N LEU A 133 2.83 -4.09 -18.41
CA LEU A 133 3.29 -3.60 -17.10
C LEU A 133 2.31 -2.60 -16.48
N GLU A 134 1.75 -1.69 -17.28
CA GLU A 134 0.76 -0.71 -16.84
C GLU A 134 -0.53 -1.39 -16.35
N ALA A 135 -1.03 -2.39 -17.09
CA ALA A 135 -2.19 -3.17 -16.68
C ALA A 135 -1.94 -3.97 -15.39
N GLU A 136 -0.75 -4.58 -15.26
CA GLU A 136 -0.40 -5.32 -14.05
C GLU A 136 -0.19 -4.39 -12.83
N LEU A 137 0.35 -3.18 -13.06
CA LEU A 137 0.46 -2.15 -12.04
C LEU A 137 -0.93 -1.71 -11.56
N CYS A 138 -1.88 -1.47 -12.47
CA CYS A 138 -3.26 -1.16 -12.11
C CYS A 138 -3.90 -2.29 -11.28
N TRP A 139 -3.68 -3.54 -11.71
CA TRP A 139 -4.17 -4.73 -10.99
C TRP A 139 -3.63 -4.83 -9.56
N VAL A 140 -2.30 -4.74 -9.36
CA VAL A 140 -1.71 -4.87 -8.01
C VAL A 140 -2.05 -3.66 -7.14
N ASN A 141 -2.13 -2.47 -7.72
CA ASN A 141 -2.57 -1.27 -7.01
C ASN A 141 -4.00 -1.45 -6.50
N GLY A 142 -4.90 -2.03 -7.29
CA GLY A 142 -6.26 -2.33 -6.84
C GLY A 142 -6.28 -3.18 -5.57
N TYR A 143 -5.37 -4.14 -5.42
CA TYR A 143 -5.29 -4.97 -4.22
C TYR A 143 -4.67 -4.22 -3.02
N LEU A 144 -3.69 -3.37 -3.29
CA LEU A 144 -2.98 -2.59 -2.26
C LEU A 144 -3.79 -1.40 -1.73
N THR A 145 -4.72 -0.85 -2.51
CA THR A 145 -5.45 0.39 -2.18
C THR A 145 -6.93 0.18 -1.84
N SER A 146 -7.44 -1.05 -1.95
CA SER A 146 -8.83 -1.40 -1.68
C SER A 146 -9.13 -1.62 -0.20
N HIS A 147 -10.41 -1.86 0.16
CA HIS A 147 -10.86 -2.23 1.51
C HIS A 147 -10.48 -3.68 1.88
N LEU A 148 -9.19 -4.01 1.71
CA LEU A 148 -8.60 -5.32 1.86
C LEU A 148 -7.46 -5.26 2.90
N HIS A 149 -7.80 -5.26 4.19
CA HIS A 149 -6.82 -5.00 5.26
C HIS A 149 -5.59 -5.93 5.30
N ARG A 150 -5.69 -7.16 4.77
CA ARG A 150 -4.56 -8.08 4.68
C ARG A 150 -3.65 -7.73 3.51
N HIS A 151 -4.25 -7.39 2.37
CA HIS A 151 -3.59 -7.10 1.12
C HIS A 151 -2.83 -5.78 1.15
N THR A 152 -3.40 -4.75 1.77
CA THR A 152 -2.80 -3.40 1.85
C THR A 152 -1.42 -3.40 2.53
N LYS A 153 -1.13 -4.40 3.37
CA LYS A 153 0.16 -4.60 4.05
C LYS A 153 0.90 -5.87 3.61
N SER A 154 0.53 -6.45 2.48
CA SER A 154 1.12 -7.70 2.00
C SER A 154 2.56 -7.49 1.52
N PRO A 155 3.59 -8.08 2.16
CA PRO A 155 4.95 -8.01 1.64
C PRO A 155 5.08 -8.64 0.24
N VAL A 156 4.29 -9.68 -0.05
CA VAL A 156 4.29 -10.33 -1.38
C VAL A 156 3.78 -9.37 -2.46
N LEU A 157 2.65 -8.69 -2.23
CA LEU A 157 2.10 -7.74 -3.22
C LEU A 157 2.96 -6.49 -3.37
N TRP A 158 3.48 -5.93 -2.27
CA TRP A 158 4.43 -4.81 -2.35
C TRP A 158 5.72 -5.20 -3.08
N GLY A 159 6.22 -6.42 -2.86
CA GLY A 159 7.37 -6.96 -3.59
C GLY A 159 7.06 -7.25 -5.07
N HIS A 160 5.83 -7.61 -5.41
CA HIS A 160 5.37 -7.71 -6.80
C HIS A 160 5.34 -6.34 -7.47
N ARG A 161 4.78 -5.33 -6.80
CA ARG A 161 4.74 -3.96 -7.28
C ARG A 161 6.14 -3.38 -7.54
N ARG A 162 7.08 -3.51 -6.58
CA ARG A 162 8.47 -3.04 -6.75
C ARG A 162 9.12 -3.66 -7.99
N TRP A 163 8.95 -4.97 -8.17
CA TRP A 163 9.45 -5.67 -9.35
C TRP A 163 8.87 -5.11 -10.67
N LEU A 164 7.57 -4.77 -10.72
CA LEU A 164 6.95 -4.14 -11.88
C LEU A 164 7.52 -2.74 -12.16
N VAL A 165 7.73 -1.94 -11.12
CA VAL A 165 8.36 -0.63 -11.25
C VAL A 165 9.79 -0.77 -11.78
N GLU A 166 10.57 -1.73 -11.29
CA GLU A 166 11.92 -2.02 -11.82
C GLU A 166 11.88 -2.42 -13.30
N GLN A 167 10.91 -3.25 -13.71
CA GLN A 167 10.76 -3.59 -15.13
C GLN A 167 10.42 -2.35 -15.96
N THR A 168 9.52 -1.49 -15.46
CA THR A 168 9.13 -0.22 -16.10
C THR A 168 10.33 0.71 -16.24
N MET A 169 11.16 0.81 -15.21
CA MET A 169 12.42 1.56 -15.22
C MET A 169 13.43 0.99 -16.22
N SER A 170 13.53 -0.33 -16.36
CA SER A 170 14.40 -0.97 -17.36
C SER A 170 14.00 -0.64 -18.81
N LEU A 171 12.74 -0.23 -19.03
CA LEU A 171 12.23 0.26 -20.32
C LEU A 171 12.43 1.78 -20.50
N GLY A 172 13.17 2.43 -19.60
CA GLY A 172 13.46 3.87 -19.63
C GLY A 172 12.38 4.77 -19.05
N GLN A 173 11.32 4.22 -18.43
CA GLN A 173 10.27 5.02 -17.79
C GLN A 173 10.65 5.36 -16.35
N LYS A 174 10.66 6.65 -16.00
CA LYS A 174 10.86 7.09 -14.62
C LYS A 174 9.53 7.03 -13.85
N PRO A 175 9.51 6.52 -12.61
CA PRO A 175 8.29 6.54 -11.82
C PRO A 175 7.88 7.99 -11.49
N ASN A 176 6.58 8.26 -11.51
CA ASN A 176 6.05 9.55 -11.08
C ASN A 176 5.76 9.48 -9.58
N ILE A 177 6.68 10.01 -8.77
CA ILE A 177 6.62 9.92 -7.30
C ILE A 177 5.38 10.58 -6.74
N LEU A 178 5.00 11.77 -7.23
CA LEU A 178 3.81 12.48 -6.77
C LEU A 178 2.53 11.71 -7.05
N GLN A 179 2.44 11.10 -8.23
CA GLN A 179 1.31 10.25 -8.60
C GLN A 179 1.26 8.98 -7.75
N ASP A 180 2.40 8.30 -7.57
CA ASP A 180 2.50 7.10 -6.73
C ASP A 180 2.15 7.39 -5.27
N LEU A 181 2.60 8.54 -4.75
CA LEU A 181 2.28 9.02 -3.42
C LEU A 181 0.77 9.16 -3.22
N LYS A 182 0.09 9.88 -4.12
CA LYS A 182 -1.35 10.17 -4.04
C LYS A 182 -2.20 8.94 -4.29
N MET A 183 -1.89 8.18 -5.34
CA MET A 183 -2.77 7.10 -5.81
C MET A 183 -2.57 5.79 -5.06
N VAL A 184 -1.39 5.55 -4.50
CA VAL A 184 -1.06 4.26 -3.90
C VAL A 184 -0.66 4.40 -2.44
N VAL A 185 0.34 5.22 -2.11
CA VAL A 185 0.88 5.28 -0.75
C VAL A 185 -0.16 5.83 0.23
N PHE A 186 -0.77 6.98 -0.08
CA PHE A 186 -1.80 7.59 0.77
C PHE A 186 -3.01 6.70 0.92
N LYS A 187 -3.57 6.19 -0.20
CA LYS A 187 -4.70 5.26 -0.15
C LYS A 187 -4.38 4.03 0.68
N ALA A 188 -3.22 3.39 0.50
CA ALA A 188 -2.85 2.20 1.27
C ALA A 188 -2.61 2.50 2.76
N ALA A 189 -2.12 3.71 3.10
CA ALA A 189 -1.94 4.16 4.47
C ALA A 189 -3.27 4.51 5.16
N GLU A 190 -4.23 5.07 4.42
CA GLU A 190 -5.60 5.33 4.91
C GLU A 190 -6.37 4.02 5.16
N ARG A 191 -6.22 3.02 4.27
CA ARG A 191 -6.88 1.71 4.42
C ARG A 191 -6.28 0.86 5.54
N HIS A 192 -5.05 1.15 5.95
CA HIS A 192 -4.40 0.49 7.08
C HIS A 192 -3.52 1.49 7.84
N PRO A 193 -3.98 2.06 8.96
CA PRO A 193 -3.17 2.98 9.76
C PRO A 193 -1.79 2.40 10.08
N ARG A 194 -0.75 3.24 10.01
CA ARG A 194 0.65 2.87 10.27
C ARG A 194 1.17 1.83 9.28
N ASN A 195 0.79 1.94 8.01
CA ASN A 195 1.23 1.02 6.95
C ASN A 195 2.71 1.20 6.60
N TYR A 196 3.58 0.54 7.37
CA TYR A 196 5.03 0.59 7.13
C TYR A 196 5.42 0.20 5.69
N TYR A 197 4.71 -0.73 5.05
CA TYR A 197 5.06 -1.19 3.70
C TYR A 197 4.81 -0.12 2.64
N ALA A 198 3.71 0.64 2.74
CA ALA A 198 3.41 1.75 1.85
C ALA A 198 4.49 2.85 1.93
N TRP A 199 4.81 3.28 3.16
CA TRP A 199 5.83 4.30 3.39
C TRP A 199 7.25 3.81 3.10
N SER A 200 7.55 2.54 3.35
CA SER A 200 8.82 1.90 2.95
C SER A 200 8.96 1.84 1.43
N HIS A 201 7.86 1.60 0.71
CA HIS A 201 7.88 1.62 -0.74
C HIS A 201 8.21 3.02 -1.29
N LEU A 202 7.67 4.08 -0.69
CA LEU A 202 8.01 5.45 -1.08
C LEU A 202 9.49 5.78 -0.87
N ARG A 203 10.08 5.34 0.27
CA ARG A 203 11.53 5.47 0.49
C ARG A 203 12.32 4.78 -0.61
N TRP A 204 11.95 3.53 -0.90
CA TRP A 204 12.57 2.73 -1.95
C TRP A 204 12.49 3.41 -3.33
N LEU A 205 11.33 3.98 -3.70
CA LEU A 205 11.16 4.71 -4.96
C LEU A 205 12.13 5.90 -5.07
N LEU A 206 12.25 6.68 -4.00
CA LEU A 206 13.13 7.85 -3.95
C LEU A 206 14.61 7.46 -3.99
N ASP A 207 15.02 6.42 -3.25
CA ASP A 207 16.39 5.89 -3.29
C ASP A 207 16.74 5.43 -4.73
N HIS A 208 15.84 4.68 -5.39
CA HIS A 208 16.08 4.11 -6.74
C HIS A 208 16.09 5.16 -7.86
N GLN A 209 15.50 6.34 -7.65
CA GLN A 209 15.62 7.44 -8.60
C GLN A 209 16.98 8.15 -8.55
N LEU A 210 17.77 7.95 -7.49
CA LEU A 210 19.05 8.63 -7.29
C LEU A 210 20.28 7.74 -7.51
N ASP A 211 20.11 6.42 -7.46
CA ASP A 211 21.18 5.43 -7.72
C ASP A 211 21.74 5.44 -9.16
N SER A 212 21.37 6.42 -10.00
CA SER A 212 22.01 6.70 -11.29
C SER A 212 23.39 7.39 -11.19
N GLY A 213 24.10 7.29 -10.05
CA GLY A 213 25.55 7.52 -10.01
C GLY A 213 26.09 8.68 -9.17
N ASN A 214 25.36 9.24 -8.19
CA ASN A 214 25.90 10.26 -7.29
C ASN A 214 25.78 9.84 -5.82
N SER A 215 26.93 9.69 -5.16
CA SER A 215 27.09 9.28 -3.75
C SER A 215 26.80 10.39 -2.73
N GLU A 216 26.40 11.58 -3.18
CA GLU A 216 26.00 12.67 -2.30
C GLU A 216 24.49 12.63 -2.07
N ASN A 217 24.08 12.27 -0.85
CA ASN A 217 22.71 12.24 -0.34
C ASN A 217 22.03 13.64 -0.35
N ARG A 218 21.79 14.23 -1.53
CA ARG A 218 21.33 15.62 -1.67
C ARG A 218 20.04 15.74 -2.46
N TRP A 219 18.98 15.17 -1.91
CA TRP A 219 17.70 14.97 -2.59
C TRP A 219 17.04 16.28 -3.01
N SER A 220 17.13 17.33 -2.18
CA SER A 220 16.56 18.65 -2.49
C SER A 220 17.17 19.34 -3.71
N LYS A 221 18.37 18.95 -4.14
CA LYS A 221 19.00 19.45 -5.38
C LYS A 221 18.61 18.64 -6.61
N PHE A 222 18.30 17.36 -6.43
CA PHE A 222 18.07 16.40 -7.53
C PHE A 222 16.59 16.14 -7.81
N PHE A 223 15.70 16.44 -6.86
CA PHE A 223 14.25 16.33 -7.04
C PHE A 223 13.59 17.71 -7.15
N PRO A 224 13.16 18.10 -8.36
CA PRO A 224 12.37 19.33 -8.54
C PRO A 224 11.13 19.38 -7.64
N ASP A 225 10.54 18.21 -7.39
CA ASP A 225 9.29 18.08 -6.63
C ASP A 225 9.51 17.98 -5.10
N PHE A 226 10.73 18.15 -4.61
CA PHE A 226 11.06 17.93 -3.18
C PHE A 226 10.18 18.76 -2.24
N GLN A 227 10.00 20.05 -2.55
CA GLN A 227 9.17 20.94 -1.73
C GLN A 227 7.68 20.59 -1.82
N GLU A 228 7.20 20.19 -3.00
CA GLU A 228 5.82 19.75 -3.18
C GLU A 228 5.54 18.45 -2.40
N ILE A 229 6.42 17.45 -2.51
CA ILE A 229 6.34 16.20 -1.74
C ILE A 229 6.35 16.49 -0.24
N THR A 230 7.24 17.39 0.22
CA THR A 230 7.31 17.79 1.63
C THR A 230 5.97 18.35 2.10
N THR A 231 5.40 19.28 1.34
CA THR A 231 4.13 19.96 1.67
C THR A 231 2.98 18.96 1.74
N ILE A 232 2.84 18.12 0.71
CA ILE A 232 1.76 17.14 0.61
C ILE A 232 1.84 16.08 1.72
N VAL A 233 3.05 15.62 2.05
CA VAL A 233 3.26 14.66 3.14
C VAL A 233 3.03 15.30 4.50
N GLN A 234 3.48 16.55 4.70
CA GLN A 234 3.19 17.30 5.92
C GLN A 234 1.68 17.43 6.12
N ASP A 235 0.94 17.86 5.10
CA ASP A 235 -0.52 18.00 5.15
C ASP A 235 -1.20 16.67 5.46
N TRP A 236 -0.73 15.57 4.85
CA TRP A 236 -1.25 14.24 5.14
C TRP A 236 -1.00 13.85 6.61
N CYS A 237 0.21 14.07 7.14
CA CYS A 237 0.55 13.78 8.55
C CYS A 237 -0.29 14.60 9.53
N LEU A 238 -0.58 15.88 9.22
CA LEU A 238 -1.45 16.73 10.03
C LEU A 238 -2.90 16.24 10.05
N ASN A 239 -3.37 15.61 8.96
CA ASN A 239 -4.69 14.98 8.93
C ASN A 239 -4.72 13.56 9.56
N HIS A 240 -3.54 12.97 9.80
CA HIS A 240 -3.39 11.62 10.35
C HIS A 240 -2.40 11.59 11.52
N PRO A 241 -2.65 12.36 12.60
CA PRO A 241 -1.69 12.56 13.67
C PRO A 241 -1.28 11.27 14.39
N TRP A 242 -2.06 10.18 14.29
CA TRP A 242 -1.78 8.86 14.87
C TRP A 242 -0.87 7.93 14.02
N ASP A 243 -0.47 8.36 12.81
CA ASP A 243 0.29 7.53 11.88
C ASP A 243 1.81 7.71 12.03
N THR A 244 2.43 6.80 12.79
CA THR A 244 3.89 6.79 12.99
C THR A 244 4.69 6.57 11.71
N SER A 245 4.14 5.85 10.72
CA SER A 245 4.86 5.54 9.49
C SER A 245 4.97 6.76 8.57
N GLY A 246 3.91 7.57 8.51
CA GLY A 246 3.91 8.86 7.80
C GLY A 246 4.89 9.86 8.43
N PHE A 247 4.83 10.05 9.74
CA PHE A 247 5.79 10.92 10.46
C PHE A 247 7.23 10.44 10.34
N SER A 248 7.45 9.12 10.43
CA SER A 248 8.78 8.52 10.21
C SER A 248 9.28 8.75 8.78
N PHE A 249 8.39 8.75 7.78
CA PHE A 249 8.77 9.10 6.41
C PHE A 249 9.09 10.59 6.27
N LEU A 250 8.26 11.47 6.83
CA LEU A 250 8.49 12.92 6.80
C LEU A 250 9.84 13.28 7.43
N LEU A 251 10.16 12.70 8.60
CA LEU A 251 11.48 12.84 9.22
C LEU A 251 12.59 12.39 8.27
N PHE A 252 12.50 11.17 7.75
CA PHE A 252 13.48 10.60 6.81
C PHE A 252 13.72 11.49 5.58
N PHE A 253 12.65 12.11 5.07
CA PHE A 253 12.69 12.96 3.89
C PHE A 253 13.31 14.33 4.20
N LEU A 254 12.91 14.95 5.32
CA LEU A 254 13.44 16.23 5.77
C LEU A 254 14.94 16.17 6.10
N THR A 255 15.42 15.07 6.71
CA THR A 255 16.85 14.90 7.02
C THR A 255 17.73 14.76 5.76
N ARG A 256 17.13 14.71 4.57
CA ARG A 256 17.83 14.71 3.26
C ARG A 256 17.72 16.06 2.54
N SER A 257 17.09 17.04 3.18
CA SER A 257 17.02 18.43 2.71
C SER A 257 18.27 19.18 3.15
N GLU A 258 18.88 19.95 2.25
CA GLU A 258 19.90 20.94 2.66
C GLU A 258 19.26 22.20 3.29
N SER A 259 17.96 22.41 3.11
CA SER A 259 17.27 23.60 3.59
C SER A 259 16.90 23.48 5.07
N LYS A 260 17.78 24.00 5.93
CA LYS A 260 17.50 24.18 7.37
C LYS A 260 16.23 24.99 7.61
N GLN A 261 15.98 26.01 6.79
CA GLN A 261 14.78 26.83 6.88
C GLN A 261 13.50 26.01 6.62
N LEU A 262 13.52 25.09 5.66
CA LEU A 262 12.39 24.19 5.41
C LEU A 262 12.16 23.29 6.62
N MET A 263 13.21 22.69 7.17
CA MET A 263 13.11 21.85 8.37
C MET A 263 12.50 22.61 9.55
N ILE A 264 12.99 23.83 9.83
CA ILE A 264 12.47 24.70 10.91
C ILE A 264 11.00 25.05 10.67
N SER A 265 10.64 25.37 9.42
CA SER A 265 9.27 25.71 9.03
C SER A 265 8.30 24.55 9.29
N VAL A 266 8.64 23.34 8.82
CA VAL A 266 7.81 22.15 9.00
C VAL A 266 7.69 21.77 10.47
N PHE A 267 8.80 21.79 11.20
CA PHE A 267 8.81 21.55 12.65
C PHE A 267 7.89 22.53 13.39
N SER A 268 8.05 23.84 13.13
CA SER A 268 7.27 24.89 13.79
C SER A 268 5.78 24.78 13.48
N ALA A 269 5.43 24.45 12.23
CA ALA A 269 4.05 24.27 11.81
C ALA A 269 3.39 23.07 12.53
N ILE A 270 4.08 21.92 12.57
CA ILE A 270 3.57 20.72 13.26
C ILE A 270 3.45 20.96 14.77
N LEU A 271 4.46 21.57 15.40
CA LEU A 271 4.42 21.90 16.83
C LEU A 271 3.23 22.82 17.16
N LYS A 272 3.03 23.87 16.35
CA LYS A 272 1.92 24.81 16.52
C LYS A 272 0.56 24.11 16.47
N VAL A 273 0.33 23.24 15.48
CA VAL A 273 -0.92 22.48 15.36
C VAL A 273 -1.07 21.50 16.52
N THR A 274 0.01 20.82 16.91
CA THR A 274 0.01 19.87 18.05
C THR A 274 -0.46 20.55 19.34
N ILE A 275 0.06 21.75 19.63
CA ILE A 275 -0.35 22.57 20.79
C ILE A 275 -1.81 23.00 20.66
N ALA A 276 -2.17 23.60 19.52
CA ALA A 276 -3.51 24.15 19.30
C ALA A 276 -4.63 23.12 19.47
N TYR A 277 -4.39 21.87 19.07
CA TYR A 277 -5.36 20.77 19.19
C TYR A 277 -5.10 19.86 20.39
N ASN A 278 -4.13 20.18 21.26
CA ASN A 278 -3.71 19.36 22.40
C ASN A 278 -3.47 17.89 22.01
N TRP A 279 -2.70 17.65 20.95
CA TRP A 279 -2.45 16.29 20.46
C TRP A 279 -1.50 15.52 21.38
N ALA A 280 -1.96 14.37 21.87
CA ALA A 280 -1.16 13.45 22.69
C ALA A 280 -0.66 12.20 21.92
N TYR A 281 -0.76 12.20 20.58
CA TYR A 281 -0.36 11.05 19.76
C TYR A 281 1.15 10.84 19.77
N GLU A 282 1.59 9.63 20.16
CA GLU A 282 3.01 9.27 20.25
C GLU A 282 3.76 9.51 18.93
N SER A 283 3.14 9.25 17.78
CA SER A 283 3.70 9.49 16.45
C SER A 283 4.19 10.92 16.23
N VAL A 284 3.40 11.91 16.64
CA VAL A 284 3.76 13.34 16.47
C VAL A 284 4.91 13.71 17.40
N TRP A 285 4.86 13.26 18.66
CA TRP A 285 5.89 13.57 19.65
C TRP A 285 7.20 12.84 19.39
N MET A 286 7.15 11.64 18.81
CA MET A 286 8.33 10.95 18.30
C MET A 286 8.99 11.74 17.16
N PHE A 287 8.20 12.31 16.24
CA PHE A 287 8.74 13.19 15.21
C PHE A 287 9.35 14.46 15.82
N LEU A 288 8.60 15.18 16.64
CA LEU A 288 9.04 16.45 17.24
C LEU A 288 10.29 16.27 18.10
N ARG A 289 10.33 15.24 18.95
CA ARG A 289 11.51 15.00 19.80
C ARG A 289 12.74 14.65 18.98
N THR A 290 12.58 13.87 17.90
CA THR A 290 13.73 13.45 17.09
C THR A 290 14.25 14.61 16.25
N MET A 291 13.37 15.43 15.68
CA MET A 291 13.74 16.68 15.01
C MET A 291 14.47 17.61 15.98
N ALA A 292 13.93 17.81 17.18
CA ALA A 292 14.49 18.74 18.16
C ALA A 292 15.93 18.38 18.60
N THR A 293 16.33 17.11 18.46
CA THR A 293 17.68 16.63 18.81
C THR A 293 18.60 16.45 17.60
N LEU A 294 18.25 16.98 16.43
CA LEU A 294 19.18 16.99 15.30
C LEU A 294 20.25 18.07 15.52
N ASP A 295 21.52 17.67 15.61
CA ASP A 295 22.64 18.58 15.89
C ASP A 295 22.81 19.70 14.85
N GLU A 296 22.31 19.49 13.63
CA GLU A 296 22.51 20.41 12.51
C GLU A 296 21.64 21.67 12.57
N VAL A 297 20.57 21.66 13.35
CA VAL A 297 19.56 22.72 13.40
C VAL A 297 19.08 22.93 14.84
N ASP A 298 19.24 24.15 15.35
CA ASP A 298 18.62 24.52 16.62
C ASP A 298 17.11 24.74 16.44
N PHE A 299 16.32 23.72 16.77
CA PHE A 299 14.86 23.80 16.79
C PHE A 299 14.32 24.38 18.12
N GLY A 300 15.18 24.63 19.11
CA GLY A 300 14.81 25.03 20.46
C GLY A 300 14.17 23.87 21.23
N VAL A 301 14.98 22.93 21.71
CA VAL A 301 14.54 21.78 22.55
C VAL A 301 13.62 22.23 23.70
N GLU A 302 13.92 23.38 24.30
CA GLU A 302 13.12 24.00 25.36
C GLU A 302 11.69 24.31 24.94
N ARG A 303 11.45 24.68 23.67
CA ARG A 303 10.10 24.92 23.14
C ARG A 303 9.31 23.62 23.10
N THR A 304 9.94 22.51 22.70
CA THR A 304 9.32 21.19 22.72
C THR A 304 9.00 20.75 24.15
N ILE A 305 9.93 20.96 25.10
CA ILE A 305 9.72 20.64 26.51
C ILE A 305 8.55 21.46 27.09
N SER A 306 8.50 22.77 26.80
CA SER A 306 7.43 23.65 27.26
C SER A 306 6.06 23.23 26.71
N ALA A 307 6.00 22.87 25.42
CA ALA A 307 4.79 22.37 24.78
C ALA A 307 4.29 21.05 25.41
N ILE A 308 5.20 20.13 25.75
CA ILE A 308 4.83 18.89 26.45
C ILE A 308 4.20 19.21 27.80
N GLN A 309 4.77 20.16 28.56
CA GLN A 309 4.25 20.56 29.87
C GLN A 309 2.84 21.15 29.75
N GLU A 310 2.62 22.05 28.78
CA GLU A 310 1.32 22.66 28.51
C GLU A 310 0.23 21.60 28.22
N ILE A 311 0.53 20.66 27.32
CA ILE A 311 -0.43 19.60 26.97
C ILE A 311 -0.64 18.61 28.13
N THR A 312 0.41 18.30 28.89
CA THR A 312 0.30 17.43 30.07
C THR A 312 -0.61 18.03 31.14
N LEU A 313 -0.59 19.36 31.32
CA LEU A 313 -1.51 20.07 32.21
C LEU A 313 -2.95 20.05 31.68
N ALA A 314 -3.13 20.17 30.35
CA ALA A 314 -4.44 20.14 29.72
C ALA A 314 -5.07 18.73 29.67
N GLN A 315 -4.26 17.66 29.63
CA GLN A 315 -4.71 16.27 29.53
C GLN A 315 -3.97 15.34 30.52
N PRO A 316 -4.39 15.30 31.80
CA PRO A 316 -3.73 14.54 32.86
C PRO A 316 -3.80 13.01 32.73
N ASP A 317 -4.59 12.46 31.81
CA ASP A 317 -4.74 11.01 31.62
C ASP A 317 -3.84 10.44 30.50
N THR A 318 -3.28 11.28 29.62
CA THR A 318 -2.39 10.91 28.50
C THR A 318 -0.90 10.82 28.88
N VAL A 319 -0.63 10.73 30.18
CA VAL A 319 0.61 11.20 30.82
C VAL A 319 1.85 10.33 30.59
N ASN A 320 1.70 9.01 30.39
CA ASN A 320 2.87 8.13 30.41
C ASN A 320 3.80 8.29 29.20
N SER A 321 3.27 8.48 27.99
CA SER A 321 4.10 8.63 26.79
C SER A 321 4.81 9.98 26.74
N LEU A 322 4.09 11.06 27.05
CA LEU A 322 4.62 12.43 27.05
C LEU A 322 5.68 12.66 28.13
N GLN A 323 5.47 12.11 29.34
CA GLN A 323 6.48 12.18 30.40
C GLN A 323 7.77 11.45 30.01
N ASN A 324 7.68 10.32 29.30
CA ASN A 324 8.86 9.60 28.81
C ASN A 324 9.62 10.42 27.76
N VAL A 325 8.91 11.09 26.85
CA VAL A 325 9.51 12.01 25.87
C VAL A 325 10.20 13.19 26.57
N GLN A 326 9.54 13.83 27.54
CA GLN A 326 10.10 14.94 28.31
C GLN A 326 11.36 14.53 29.07
N LYS A 327 11.31 13.39 29.78
CA LYS A 327 12.46 12.83 30.51
C LYS A 327 13.63 12.54 29.56
N TRP A 328 13.34 12.03 28.36
CA TRP A 328 14.36 11.76 27.36
C TRP A 328 14.99 13.05 26.82
N LEU A 329 14.20 14.05 26.43
CA LEU A 329 14.70 15.36 25.95
C LEU A 329 15.53 16.08 27.01
N SER A 330 15.09 16.05 28.27
CA SER A 330 15.80 16.68 29.39
C SER A 330 17.17 16.06 29.68
N LYS A 331 17.41 14.81 29.23
CA LYS A 331 18.73 14.16 29.32
C LYS A 331 19.67 14.55 28.17
N GLN A 332 19.12 14.93 27.02
CA GLN A 332 19.91 15.35 25.85
C GLN A 332 20.31 16.83 25.91
N ASN A 333 19.59 17.64 26.70
CA ASN A 333 19.87 19.07 26.91
C ASN A 333 20.87 19.35 28.06
N ARG A 334 21.64 18.32 28.49
CA ARG A 334 22.73 18.40 29.47
C ARG A 334 24.02 18.01 28.78
#